data_AF-A0A8B8AEE6-F1
#
_entry.id   AF-A0A8B8AEE6-F1
#
_cell.length_a   1.000
_cell.length_b   1.000
_cell.length_c   1.000
_cell.angle_alpha   90.00
_cell.angle_beta   90.00
_cell.angle_gamma   90.00
#
_symmetry.space_group_name_H-M   'P 1'
#
loop_
_entity.id
_entity.type
_entity.pdbx_description
1 polymer ?
#
loop_
_entity_poly.entity_id
_entity_poly.type
_entity_poly.pdbx_seq_one_letter_code
_entity_poly.pdbx_strand_id
1 'polypeptide(L)'
;MRTSFLLFLLIVSFLPFHSAALSFSVILQAAKSALTFIETIVDVFTTSEEEKQLEDLTKEMSSLKQNLRTELNSLLATLHENSYKTVLTVHTDKIESCEKDYFNYVSSSSNATLNYLKKCNNIIDSVRTLSKYLYGEAIFASPPLFDLYKDKGVCDGYAIDNIFKYLFADLVVGCTIASTIELLEHGPNMKLYENDCKHRMSKVKEYVKSLYHDCAISSCKTFHKRVQELVMDSSPTSPKDLYENLSGIYPWFNFLVFQFSLGGKATASGNFSIAYDGGHWISRYQYDIFFFDANLQIKKEKEIYPLTIEVHEKFYVGHYFGKSIMAESMAAGSTFRIFQGFAQKTNNLFSCNTGSSGNVVYIRGEESSENRNIGTSDTLFPRVSVLYCILCFVFVLVN
;
A
#
# COMPACT_ATOMS: atom_id res chain seq x y z
N MET A 1 -35.74 -37.81 -23.28
CA MET A 1 -36.01 -36.87 -22.17
C MET A 1 -35.45 -37.27 -20.80
N ARG A 2 -35.05 -38.54 -20.55
CA ARG A 2 -34.47 -38.95 -19.25
C ARG A 2 -32.94 -38.81 -19.13
N THR A 3 -32.20 -38.75 -20.24
CA THR A 3 -30.73 -38.64 -20.24
C THR A 3 -30.23 -37.19 -20.07
N SER A 4 -30.98 -36.18 -20.50
CA SER A 4 -30.59 -34.77 -20.34
C SER A 4 -30.80 -34.22 -18.92
N PHE A 5 -31.71 -34.81 -18.14
CA PHE A 5 -31.96 -34.39 -16.75
C PHE A 5 -30.90 -34.94 -15.77
N LEU A 6 -30.35 -36.12 -16.07
CA LEU A 6 -29.24 -36.71 -15.31
C LEU A 6 -27.91 -35.97 -15.58
N LEU A 7 -27.68 -35.46 -16.80
CA LEU A 7 -26.52 -34.62 -17.09
C LEU A 7 -26.61 -33.25 -16.41
N PHE A 8 -27.81 -32.67 -16.29
CA PHE A 8 -28.02 -31.41 -15.57
C PHE A 8 -27.83 -31.61 -14.05
N LEU A 9 -28.30 -32.72 -13.49
CA LEU A 9 -28.03 -33.08 -12.09
C LEU A 9 -26.55 -33.40 -11.83
N LEU A 10 -25.82 -33.96 -12.80
CA LEU A 10 -24.36 -34.15 -12.71
C LEU A 10 -23.61 -32.82 -12.79
N ILE A 11 -24.03 -31.87 -13.64
CA ILE A 11 -23.39 -30.53 -13.72
C ILE A 11 -23.70 -29.70 -12.46
N VAL A 12 -24.89 -29.86 -11.86
CA VAL A 12 -25.26 -29.18 -10.60
C VAL A 12 -24.66 -29.87 -9.37
N SER A 13 -24.32 -31.16 -9.43
CA SER A 13 -23.63 -31.89 -8.33
C SER A 13 -22.10 -31.87 -8.41
N PHE A 14 -21.52 -31.38 -9.51
CA PHE A 14 -20.08 -31.11 -9.65
C PHE A 14 -19.72 -29.62 -9.58
N LEU A 15 -20.70 -28.73 -9.40
CA LEU A 15 -20.40 -27.41 -8.86
C LEU A 15 -20.10 -27.58 -7.37
N PRO A 16 -18.91 -27.17 -6.88
CA PRO A 16 -18.67 -27.15 -5.46
C PRO A 16 -19.60 -26.09 -4.87
N PHE A 17 -20.78 -26.51 -4.40
CA PHE A 17 -21.48 -25.88 -3.28
C PHE A 17 -20.65 -26.13 -2.02
N HIS A 18 -19.43 -25.60 -2.04
CA HIS A 18 -18.70 -25.14 -0.89
C HIS A 18 -18.33 -23.73 -1.30
N SER A 19 -19.09 -22.77 -0.79
CA SER A 19 -18.56 -21.45 -0.50
C SER A 19 -17.34 -21.64 0.41
N ALA A 20 -16.19 -21.99 -0.17
CA ALA A 20 -14.94 -21.51 0.36
C ALA A 20 -14.95 -20.01 0.06
N ALA A 21 -15.78 -19.29 0.83
CA ALA A 21 -15.60 -17.88 1.05
C ALA A 21 -14.12 -17.77 1.40
N LEU A 22 -13.35 -17.05 0.56
CA LEU A 22 -11.99 -16.68 0.93
C LEU A 22 -12.07 -16.20 2.38
N SER A 23 -11.33 -16.83 3.30
CA SER A 23 -11.41 -16.42 4.69
C SER A 23 -11.05 -14.95 4.76
N PHE A 24 -11.79 -14.19 5.56
CA PHE A 24 -11.61 -12.75 5.62
C PHE A 24 -10.16 -12.39 5.99
N SER A 25 -9.53 -13.18 6.86
CA SER A 25 -8.08 -13.21 7.09
C SER A 25 -7.21 -13.23 5.83
N VAL A 26 -7.50 -14.09 4.84
CA VAL A 26 -6.71 -14.15 3.59
C VAL A 26 -6.88 -12.88 2.78
N ILE A 27 -8.09 -12.32 2.76
CA ILE A 27 -8.41 -11.06 2.07
C ILE A 27 -7.64 -9.90 2.73
N LEU A 28 -7.66 -9.81 4.07
CA LEU A 28 -6.92 -8.80 4.83
C LEU A 28 -5.41 -8.93 4.69
N GLN A 29 -4.87 -10.16 4.78
CA GLN A 29 -3.45 -10.43 4.58
C GLN A 29 -2.99 -10.06 3.17
N ALA A 30 -3.89 -10.16 2.19
CA ALA A 30 -3.62 -9.71 0.84
C ALA A 30 -3.62 -8.17 0.72
N ALA A 31 -4.23 -7.41 1.64
CA ALA A 31 -4.23 -5.95 1.61
C ALA A 31 -2.87 -5.39 2.07
N LYS A 32 -2.00 -5.11 1.10
CA LYS A 32 -0.65 -4.61 1.36
C LYS A 32 -0.62 -3.13 1.72
N SER A 33 -1.51 -2.31 1.16
CA SER A 33 -1.62 -0.88 1.48
C SER A 33 -2.87 -0.56 2.30
N ALA A 34 -2.85 0.55 3.02
CA ALA A 34 -3.96 1.11 3.77
C ALA A 34 -5.14 1.45 2.87
N LEU A 35 -4.88 1.92 1.64
CA LEU A 35 -5.95 2.19 0.69
C LEU A 35 -6.69 0.92 0.30
N THR A 36 -6.00 -0.11 -0.21
CA THR A 36 -6.64 -1.38 -0.58
C THR A 36 -7.35 -2.02 0.60
N PHE A 37 -6.75 -1.92 1.79
CA PHE A 37 -7.36 -2.37 3.04
C PHE A 37 -8.70 -1.66 3.27
N ILE A 38 -8.70 -0.32 3.35
CA ILE A 38 -9.90 0.49 3.61
C ILE A 38 -10.96 0.25 2.55
N GLU A 39 -10.61 0.21 1.26
CA GLU A 39 -11.57 -0.06 0.19
C GLU A 39 -12.26 -1.41 0.39
N THR A 40 -11.49 -2.45 0.68
CA THR A 40 -12.02 -3.80 0.91
C THR A 40 -12.95 -3.85 2.12
N ILE A 41 -12.56 -3.23 3.23
CA ILE A 41 -13.39 -3.21 4.44
C ILE A 41 -14.67 -2.40 4.21
N VAL A 42 -14.58 -1.22 3.59
CA VAL A 42 -15.74 -0.37 3.32
C VAL A 42 -16.74 -1.10 2.44
N ASP A 43 -16.26 -1.77 1.39
CA ASP A 43 -17.11 -2.52 0.49
C ASP A 43 -17.82 -3.64 1.28
N VAL A 44 -17.11 -4.43 2.09
CA VAL A 44 -17.73 -5.47 2.93
C VAL A 44 -18.70 -4.89 3.95
N PHE A 45 -18.33 -3.84 4.68
CA PHE A 45 -19.20 -3.20 5.68
C PHE A 45 -20.47 -2.60 5.06
N THR A 46 -20.39 -2.13 3.81
CA THR A 46 -21.54 -1.53 3.12
C THR A 46 -22.46 -2.56 2.48
N THR A 47 -21.91 -3.67 1.97
CA THR A 47 -22.68 -4.71 1.27
C THR A 47 -23.13 -5.86 2.16
N SER A 48 -22.63 -5.96 3.39
CA SER A 48 -23.00 -7.06 4.29
C SER A 48 -24.46 -6.93 4.75
N GLU A 49 -25.23 -7.99 4.52
CA GLU A 49 -26.62 -8.13 5.00
C GLU A 49 -26.73 -9.12 6.18
N GLU A 50 -25.64 -9.84 6.50
CA GLU A 50 -25.61 -10.88 7.52
C GLU A 50 -24.82 -10.44 8.76
N GLU A 51 -25.44 -10.50 9.94
CA GLU A 51 -24.81 -10.15 11.23
C GLU A 51 -23.51 -10.93 11.48
N LYS A 52 -23.47 -12.20 11.06
CA LYS A 52 -22.31 -13.08 11.18
C LYS A 52 -21.09 -12.58 10.39
N GLN A 53 -21.30 -11.97 9.23
CA GLN A 53 -20.18 -11.42 8.43
C GLN A 53 -19.56 -10.20 9.10
N LEU A 54 -20.38 -9.34 9.73
CA LEU A 54 -19.90 -8.20 10.50
C LEU A 54 -19.20 -8.64 11.79
N GLU A 55 -19.69 -9.71 12.43
CA GLU A 55 -19.01 -10.34 13.58
C GLU A 55 -17.63 -10.89 13.19
N ASP A 56 -17.54 -11.65 12.09
CA ASP A 56 -16.28 -12.22 11.60
C ASP A 56 -15.29 -11.11 11.18
N LEU A 57 -15.78 -10.08 10.48
CA LEU A 57 -15.02 -8.85 10.18
C LEU A 57 -14.47 -8.22 11.47
N THR A 58 -15.31 -8.08 12.50
CA THR A 58 -14.92 -7.47 13.78
C THR A 58 -13.83 -8.28 14.47
N LYS A 59 -13.95 -9.61 14.55
CA LYS A 59 -12.91 -10.49 15.12
C LYS A 59 -11.58 -10.37 14.39
N GLU A 60 -11.61 -10.32 13.07
CA GLU A 60 -10.41 -10.21 12.24
C GLU A 60 -9.74 -8.83 12.39
N MET A 61 -10.54 -7.75 12.53
CA MET A 61 -10.03 -6.42 12.88
C MET A 61 -9.38 -6.40 14.26
N SER A 62 -9.98 -7.06 15.25
CA SER A 62 -9.41 -7.21 16.59
C SER A 62 -8.06 -7.93 16.57
N SER A 63 -7.96 -9.02 15.80
CA SER A 63 -6.72 -9.80 15.63
C SER A 63 -5.62 -8.97 14.95
N LEU A 64 -5.95 -8.29 13.85
CA LEU A 64 -5.03 -7.38 13.17
C LEU A 64 -4.50 -6.30 14.12
N LYS A 65 -5.39 -5.69 14.92
CA LYS A 65 -5.04 -4.67 15.91
C LYS A 65 -4.02 -5.18 16.92
N GLN A 66 -4.22 -6.39 17.44
CA GLN A 66 -3.28 -7.01 18.39
C GLN A 66 -1.90 -7.23 17.77
N ASN A 67 -1.84 -7.67 16.51
CA ASN A 67 -0.57 -7.86 15.80
C ASN A 67 0.17 -6.53 15.58
N LEU A 68 -0.57 -5.48 15.22
CA LEU A 68 -0.01 -4.14 15.00
C LEU A 68 0.35 -3.42 16.31
N ARG A 69 -0.18 -3.84 17.47
CA ARG A 69 0.01 -3.16 18.77
C ARG A 69 1.49 -3.03 19.17
N THR A 70 2.32 -4.01 18.84
CA THR A 70 3.76 -3.99 19.16
C THR A 70 4.51 -2.95 18.33
N GLU A 71 4.22 -2.88 17.02
CA GLU A 71 4.78 -1.87 16.11
C GLU A 71 4.24 -0.47 16.47
N LEU A 72 2.97 -0.38 16.84
CA LEU A 72 2.30 0.88 17.17
C LEU A 72 2.80 1.50 18.49
N ASN A 73 3.22 0.72 19.49
CA ASN A 73 3.82 1.28 20.71
C ASN A 73 5.11 2.06 20.40
N SER A 74 5.88 1.62 19.40
CA SER A 74 7.05 2.37 18.91
C SER A 74 6.63 3.63 18.13
N LEU A 75 5.46 3.59 17.49
CA LEU A 75 4.98 4.59 16.54
C LEU A 75 4.18 5.72 17.21
N LEU A 76 3.39 5.38 18.25
CA LEU A 76 2.80 6.33 19.19
C LEU A 76 3.85 7.01 20.06
N ALA A 77 5.06 6.44 20.20
CA ALA A 77 6.19 7.13 20.82
C ALA A 77 6.72 8.26 19.91
N THR A 78 6.53 8.16 18.59
CA THR A 78 6.86 9.19 17.59
C THR A 78 5.85 10.34 17.58
N LEU A 79 4.64 10.16 18.12
CA LEU A 79 3.73 11.26 18.42
C LEU A 79 4.31 12.08 19.59
N HIS A 80 5.26 12.95 19.28
CA HIS A 80 5.91 13.84 20.24
C HIS A 80 4.92 14.79 20.95
N GLU A 81 3.70 14.94 20.42
CA GLU A 81 2.65 15.77 21.00
C GLU A 81 1.68 14.97 21.90
N ASN A 82 1.70 15.29 23.19
CA ASN A 82 0.82 14.71 24.21
C ASN A 82 -0.67 14.82 23.87
N SER A 83 -1.08 15.82 23.07
CA SER A 83 -2.46 16.05 22.65
C SER A 83 -3.00 14.89 21.81
N TYR A 84 -2.29 14.47 20.76
CA TYR A 84 -2.71 13.36 19.89
C TYR A 84 -2.81 12.07 20.66
N LYS A 85 -1.77 11.74 21.43
CA LYS A 85 -1.73 10.51 22.22
C LYS A 85 -2.90 10.47 23.20
N THR A 86 -3.11 11.54 23.97
CA THR A 86 -4.19 11.59 24.96
C THR A 86 -5.56 11.43 24.30
N VAL A 87 -5.83 12.17 23.22
CA VAL A 87 -7.12 12.14 22.54
C VAL A 87 -7.38 10.77 21.90
N LEU A 88 -6.40 10.23 21.16
CA LEU A 88 -6.55 8.93 20.52
C LEU A 88 -6.76 7.83 21.57
N THR A 89 -5.94 7.79 22.64
CA THR A 89 -6.06 6.80 23.72
C THR A 89 -7.45 6.81 24.37
N VAL A 90 -8.02 7.99 24.67
CA VAL A 90 -9.37 8.08 25.27
C VAL A 90 -10.43 7.40 24.41
N HIS A 91 -10.35 7.55 23.09
CA HIS A 91 -11.33 6.97 22.18
C HIS A 91 -11.06 5.50 21.87
N THR A 92 -9.80 5.11 21.67
CA THR A 92 -9.42 3.71 21.41
C THR A 92 -9.68 2.82 22.63
N ASP A 93 -9.37 3.29 23.85
CA ASP A 93 -9.60 2.53 25.08
C ASP A 93 -11.10 2.29 25.33
N LYS A 94 -11.94 3.28 24.98
CA LYS A 94 -13.39 3.12 25.06
C LYS A 94 -13.91 2.11 24.05
N ILE A 95 -13.37 2.10 22.83
CA ILE A 95 -13.69 1.08 21.82
C ILE A 95 -13.24 -0.30 22.30
N GLU A 96 -12.01 -0.44 22.80
CA GLU A 96 -11.48 -1.71 23.36
C GLU A 96 -12.35 -2.23 24.52
N SER A 97 -12.78 -1.35 25.43
CA SER A 97 -13.66 -1.75 26.53
C SER A 97 -15.01 -2.26 26.01
N CYS A 98 -15.61 -1.55 25.05
CA CYS A 98 -16.91 -1.92 24.49
C CYS A 98 -16.85 -3.16 23.59
N GLU A 99 -15.72 -3.38 22.93
CA GLU A 99 -15.42 -4.57 22.14
C GLU A 99 -15.47 -5.83 23.00
N LYS A 100 -14.89 -5.78 24.20
CA LYS A 100 -14.97 -6.89 25.16
C LYS A 100 -16.42 -7.20 25.56
N ASP A 101 -17.21 -6.17 25.86
CA ASP A 101 -18.62 -6.33 26.23
C ASP A 101 -19.46 -6.85 25.04
N TYR A 102 -19.15 -6.41 23.82
CA TYR A 102 -19.75 -6.92 22.59
C TYR A 102 -19.47 -8.41 22.40
N PHE A 103 -18.21 -8.86 22.50
CA PHE A 103 -17.90 -10.27 22.33
C PHE A 103 -18.53 -11.15 23.41
N ASN A 104 -18.61 -10.68 24.66
CA ASN A 104 -19.33 -11.38 25.73
C ASN A 104 -20.83 -11.56 25.42
N TYR A 105 -21.45 -10.53 24.81
CA TYR A 105 -22.83 -10.58 24.38
C TYR A 105 -23.04 -11.56 23.23
N VAL A 106 -22.20 -11.50 22.20
CA VAL A 106 -22.25 -12.38 21.03
C VAL A 106 -22.03 -13.84 21.41
N SER A 107 -21.08 -14.13 22.32
CA SER A 107 -20.81 -15.50 22.77
C SER A 107 -21.90 -16.08 23.66
N SER A 108 -22.59 -15.23 24.42
CA SER A 108 -23.62 -15.63 25.38
C SER A 108 -24.63 -14.51 25.61
N SER A 109 -25.71 -14.51 24.84
CA SER A 109 -26.76 -13.51 24.95
C SER A 109 -27.57 -13.74 26.24
N SER A 110 -27.30 -12.93 27.26
CA SER A 110 -27.97 -12.96 28.57
C SER A 110 -28.37 -11.54 28.94
N ASN A 111 -29.32 -11.40 29.88
CA ASN A 111 -29.69 -10.08 30.40
C ASN A 111 -28.48 -9.33 31.00
N ALA A 112 -27.51 -10.06 31.57
CA ALA A 112 -26.31 -9.46 32.13
C ALA A 112 -25.39 -8.90 31.02
N THR A 113 -25.07 -9.70 30.00
CA THR A 113 -24.20 -9.27 28.89
C THR A 113 -24.84 -8.17 28.06
N LEU A 114 -26.16 -8.23 27.86
CA LEU A 114 -26.93 -7.15 27.24
C LEU A 114 -26.83 -5.83 28.04
N ASN A 115 -26.98 -5.89 29.37
CA ASN A 115 -26.89 -4.71 30.22
C ASN A 115 -25.47 -4.11 30.26
N TYR A 116 -24.42 -4.93 30.12
CA TYR A 116 -23.06 -4.42 29.94
C TYR A 116 -22.90 -3.70 28.61
N LEU A 117 -23.30 -4.34 27.50
CA LEU A 117 -23.21 -3.74 26.17
C LEU A 117 -23.99 -2.41 26.05
N LYS A 118 -25.17 -2.30 26.69
CA LYS A 118 -25.93 -1.04 26.71
C LYS A 118 -25.21 0.14 27.38
N LYS A 119 -24.21 -0.11 28.23
CA LYS A 119 -23.36 0.96 28.80
C LYS A 119 -22.49 1.64 27.74
N CYS A 120 -22.33 1.01 26.57
CA CYS A 120 -21.60 1.54 25.43
C CYS A 120 -22.46 2.41 24.50
N ASN A 121 -23.64 2.87 24.92
CA ASN A 121 -24.53 3.66 24.07
C ASN A 121 -23.92 4.96 23.48
N ASN A 122 -22.91 5.52 24.14
CA ASN A 122 -22.16 6.69 23.68
C ASN A 122 -20.90 6.32 22.87
N ILE A 123 -20.76 5.06 22.41
CA ILE A 123 -19.62 4.62 21.60
C ILE A 123 -19.55 5.37 20.26
N ILE A 124 -20.71 5.75 19.72
CA ILE A 124 -20.81 6.48 18.46
C ILE A 124 -20.03 7.81 18.51
N ASP A 125 -19.93 8.47 19.67
CA ASP A 125 -19.14 9.71 19.78
C ASP A 125 -17.63 9.46 19.64
N SER A 126 -17.15 8.28 20.04
CA SER A 126 -15.76 7.89 19.85
C SER A 126 -15.48 7.52 18.39
N VAL A 127 -16.41 6.82 17.74
CA VAL A 127 -16.40 6.57 16.28
C VAL A 127 -16.37 7.89 15.49
N ARG A 128 -17.24 8.83 15.86
CA ARG A 128 -17.33 10.15 15.22
C ARG A 128 -16.04 10.94 15.38
N THR A 129 -15.42 10.88 16.55
CA THR A 129 -14.19 11.62 16.82
C THR A 129 -12.98 10.97 16.13
N LEU A 130 -12.87 9.65 16.19
CA LEU A 130 -11.81 8.90 15.52
C LEU A 130 -11.86 9.08 13.99
N SER A 131 -13.06 9.00 13.40
CA SER A 131 -13.22 9.20 11.96
C SER A 131 -12.75 10.58 11.50
N LYS A 132 -13.01 11.65 12.27
CA LYS A 132 -12.54 13.01 11.97
C LYS A 132 -11.04 13.06 11.75
N TYR A 133 -10.28 12.45 12.65
CA TYR A 133 -8.82 12.41 12.56
C TYR A 133 -8.34 11.54 11.40
N LEU A 134 -9.04 10.43 11.14
CA LEU A 134 -8.76 9.55 10.02
C LEU A 134 -9.00 10.18 8.64
N TYR A 135 -9.94 11.13 8.51
CA TYR A 135 -10.15 11.87 7.26
C TYR A 135 -9.52 13.28 7.26
N GLY A 136 -8.58 13.55 8.17
CA GLY A 136 -7.69 14.71 8.09
C GLY A 136 -8.13 15.97 8.84
N GLU A 137 -9.11 15.89 9.76
CA GLU A 137 -9.36 17.01 10.68
C GLU A 137 -8.21 17.17 11.67
N ALA A 138 -7.86 18.43 11.95
CA ALA A 138 -6.86 18.81 12.93
C ALA A 138 -7.26 18.38 14.36
N ILE A 139 -6.27 17.99 15.17
CA ILE A 139 -6.47 17.74 16.60
C ILE A 139 -6.15 19.04 17.36
N PHE A 140 -7.19 19.73 17.84
CA PHE A 140 -7.06 21.05 18.45
C PHE A 140 -6.37 22.07 17.52
N ALA A 141 -5.26 22.66 17.95
CA ALA A 141 -4.46 23.60 17.17
C ALA A 141 -3.30 22.91 16.43
N SER A 142 -3.21 21.58 16.51
CA SER A 142 -2.13 20.79 15.91
C SER A 142 -2.49 20.37 14.48
N PRO A 143 -1.51 20.07 13.61
CA PRO A 143 -1.76 19.61 12.23
C PRO A 143 -2.67 18.36 12.12
N PRO A 144 -3.16 18.01 10.92
CA PRO A 144 -3.73 16.70 10.68
C PRO A 144 -2.80 15.56 11.11
N LEU A 145 -3.34 14.47 11.67
CA LEU A 145 -2.56 13.36 12.25
C LEU A 145 -1.47 12.83 11.31
N PHE A 146 -1.81 12.60 10.04
CA PHE A 146 -0.88 12.01 9.07
C PHE A 146 0.16 13.00 8.52
N ASP A 147 0.00 14.29 8.78
CA ASP A 147 1.01 15.29 8.43
C ASP A 147 2.23 15.20 9.35
N LEU A 148 2.09 14.62 10.54
CA LEU A 148 3.21 14.34 11.46
C LEU A 148 4.23 13.35 10.86
N TYR A 149 3.81 12.56 9.88
CA TYR A 149 4.62 11.55 9.19
C TYR A 149 5.06 12.02 7.80
N LYS A 150 5.02 13.34 7.57
CA LYS A 150 5.52 14.00 6.37
C LYS A 150 6.67 14.92 6.72
N ASP A 151 7.86 14.66 6.18
CA ASP A 151 9.00 15.60 6.28
C ASP A 151 9.26 16.25 4.92
N LYS A 152 9.11 17.57 4.84
CA LYS A 152 9.29 18.36 3.60
C LYS A 152 8.55 17.79 2.39
N GLY A 153 7.37 17.22 2.64
CA GLY A 153 6.53 16.57 1.65
C GLY A 153 6.84 15.09 1.41
N VAL A 154 7.92 14.52 1.95
CA VAL A 154 8.23 13.09 1.87
C VAL A 154 7.42 12.35 2.93
N CYS A 155 6.67 11.34 2.52
CA CYS A 155 5.85 10.55 3.43
C CYS A 155 6.64 9.36 3.99
N ASP A 156 6.57 9.16 5.31
CA ASP A 156 6.90 7.87 5.93
C ASP A 156 5.77 6.89 5.63
N GLY A 157 5.94 6.16 4.52
CA GLY A 157 4.92 5.27 4.00
C GLY A 157 4.55 4.16 4.98
N TYR A 158 5.55 3.55 5.61
CA TYR A 158 5.36 2.49 6.58
C TYR A 158 4.57 2.98 7.81
N ALA A 159 4.95 4.13 8.36
CA ALA A 159 4.24 4.69 9.51
C ALA A 159 2.79 5.07 9.16
N ILE A 160 2.58 5.77 8.04
CA ILE A 160 1.22 6.16 7.60
C ILE A 160 0.35 4.92 7.38
N ASP A 161 0.88 3.91 6.68
CA ASP A 161 0.17 2.66 6.37
C ASP A 161 -0.30 1.93 7.65
N ASN A 162 0.61 1.75 8.60
CA ASN A 162 0.33 1.07 9.85
C ASN A 162 -0.65 1.84 10.75
N ILE A 163 -0.50 3.16 10.90
CA ILE A 163 -1.42 3.98 11.69
C ILE A 163 -2.82 3.94 11.09
N PHE A 164 -2.93 4.06 9.76
CA PHE A 164 -4.22 3.98 9.09
C PHE A 164 -4.90 2.65 9.37
N LYS A 165 -4.21 1.53 9.13
CA LYS A 165 -4.77 0.20 9.34
C LYS A 165 -5.22 0.01 10.79
N TYR A 166 -4.40 0.43 11.75
CA TYR A 166 -4.71 0.32 13.18
C TYR A 166 -5.95 1.15 13.57
N LEU A 167 -5.92 2.46 13.32
CA LEU A 167 -7.01 3.34 13.74
C LEU A 167 -8.30 3.08 12.95
N PHE A 168 -8.18 2.66 11.68
CA PHE A 168 -9.34 2.26 10.90
C PHE A 168 -9.95 0.95 11.40
N ALA A 169 -9.16 -0.01 11.89
CA ALA A 169 -9.69 -1.20 12.55
C ALA A 169 -10.53 -0.83 13.78
N ASP A 170 -10.06 0.10 14.63
CA ASP A 170 -10.86 0.62 15.76
C ASP A 170 -12.14 1.32 15.29
N LEU A 171 -12.08 2.09 14.20
CA LEU A 171 -13.27 2.71 13.62
C LEU A 171 -14.31 1.66 13.21
N VAL A 172 -13.88 0.57 12.57
CA VAL A 172 -14.75 -0.53 12.13
C VAL A 172 -15.36 -1.26 13.32
N VAL A 173 -14.54 -1.65 14.30
CA VAL A 173 -15.01 -2.30 15.53
C VAL A 173 -16.05 -1.42 16.24
N GLY A 174 -15.73 -0.13 16.44
CA GLY A 174 -16.65 0.82 17.06
C GLY A 174 -17.95 0.99 16.28
N CYS A 175 -17.89 0.97 14.95
CA CYS A 175 -19.06 1.04 14.09
C CYS A 175 -19.96 -0.19 14.17
N THR A 176 -19.38 -1.39 14.22
CA THR A 176 -20.15 -2.63 14.46
C THR A 176 -20.88 -2.55 15.80
N ILE A 177 -20.16 -2.20 16.87
CA ILE A 177 -20.75 -2.08 18.22
C ILE A 177 -21.86 -1.03 18.25
N ALA A 178 -21.64 0.15 17.67
CA ALA A 178 -22.65 1.21 17.60
C ALA A 178 -23.92 0.72 16.90
N SER A 179 -23.76 0.05 15.75
CA SER A 179 -24.88 -0.47 14.95
C SER A 179 -25.64 -1.58 15.70
N THR A 180 -24.92 -2.45 16.43
CA THR A 180 -25.55 -3.46 17.29
C THR A 180 -26.35 -2.82 18.44
N ILE A 181 -25.82 -1.77 19.09
CA ILE A 181 -26.55 -1.08 20.15
C ILE A 181 -27.81 -0.40 19.60
N GLU A 182 -27.71 0.27 18.46
CA GLU A 182 -28.87 0.86 17.78
C GLU A 182 -29.95 -0.19 17.50
N LEU A 183 -29.56 -1.34 16.95
CA LEU A 183 -30.47 -2.46 16.69
C LEU A 183 -31.17 -2.92 17.98
N LEU A 184 -30.43 -3.01 19.10
CA LEU A 184 -30.95 -3.47 20.38
C LEU A 184 -31.88 -2.46 21.07
N GLU A 185 -31.65 -1.16 20.87
CA GLU A 185 -32.43 -0.10 21.49
C GLU A 185 -33.64 0.33 20.65
N HIS A 186 -33.54 0.26 19.32
CA HIS A 186 -34.50 0.86 18.40
C HIS A 186 -35.05 -0.11 17.35
N GLY A 187 -34.53 -1.34 17.29
CA GLY A 187 -34.95 -2.36 16.34
C GLY A 187 -34.40 -2.15 14.92
N PRO A 188 -34.69 -3.07 13.99
CA PRO A 188 -34.02 -3.16 12.68
C PRO A 188 -34.37 -2.04 11.69
N ASN A 189 -35.44 -1.28 11.97
CA ASN A 189 -35.93 -0.21 11.09
C ASN A 189 -35.17 1.11 11.28
N MET A 190 -34.43 1.27 12.38
CA MET A 190 -33.66 2.47 12.67
C MET A 190 -32.18 2.20 12.36
N LYS A 191 -31.62 3.01 11.46
CA LYS A 191 -30.25 2.84 10.91
C LYS A 191 -29.44 4.15 10.96
N LEU A 192 -29.62 4.98 11.98
CA LEU A 192 -28.89 6.24 12.11
C LEU A 192 -27.39 6.00 12.29
N TYR A 193 -27.00 5.12 13.21
CA TYR A 193 -25.59 4.83 13.48
C TYR A 193 -24.96 4.02 12.35
N GLU A 194 -25.68 3.05 11.78
CA GLU A 194 -25.22 2.33 10.60
C GLU A 194 -24.93 3.30 9.43
N ASN A 195 -25.86 4.22 9.13
CA ASN A 195 -25.68 5.20 8.05
C ASN A 195 -24.58 6.23 8.34
N ASP A 196 -24.45 6.71 9.58
CA ASP A 196 -23.37 7.61 10.00
C ASP A 196 -22.00 6.93 9.84
N CYS A 197 -21.91 5.65 10.21
CA CYS A 197 -20.72 4.83 10.00
C CYS A 197 -20.36 4.68 8.53
N LYS A 198 -21.31 4.29 7.66
CA LYS A 198 -21.07 4.17 6.21
C LYS A 198 -20.57 5.48 5.60
N HIS A 199 -21.22 6.60 5.95
CA HIS A 199 -20.81 7.93 5.49
C HIS A 199 -19.38 8.28 5.93
N ARG A 200 -19.03 8.00 7.19
CA ARG A 200 -17.70 8.29 7.75
C ARG A 200 -16.61 7.44 7.13
N MET A 201 -16.82 6.14 7.02
CA MET A 201 -15.83 5.26 6.40
C MET A 201 -15.61 5.63 4.93
N SER A 202 -16.67 6.05 4.22
CA SER A 202 -16.55 6.58 2.86
C SER A 202 -15.68 7.85 2.81
N LYS A 203 -15.86 8.79 3.74
CA LYS A 203 -14.97 9.96 3.86
C LYS A 203 -13.52 9.58 4.14
N VAL A 204 -13.28 8.60 5.00
CA VAL A 204 -11.93 8.10 5.27
C VAL A 204 -11.32 7.49 4.02
N LYS A 205 -12.07 6.65 3.28
CA LYS A 205 -11.65 6.09 1.99
C LYS A 205 -11.22 7.17 1.00
N GLU A 206 -12.02 8.22 0.82
CA GLU A 206 -11.70 9.33 -0.08
C GLU A 206 -10.47 10.14 0.38
N TYR A 207 -10.32 10.37 1.68
CA TYR A 207 -9.13 11.04 2.21
C TYR A 207 -7.86 10.21 1.99
N VAL A 208 -7.90 8.91 2.25
CA VAL A 208 -6.74 8.02 2.03
C VAL A 208 -6.34 7.97 0.57
N LYS A 209 -7.30 7.98 -0.36
CA LYS A 209 -7.00 8.11 -1.80
C LYS A 209 -6.22 9.38 -2.11
N SER A 210 -6.68 10.52 -1.59
CA SER A 210 -5.98 11.80 -1.78
C SER A 210 -4.58 11.77 -1.17
N LEU A 211 -4.47 11.29 0.07
CA LEU A 211 -3.19 11.20 0.77
C LEU A 211 -2.21 10.27 0.04
N TYR A 212 -2.69 9.11 -0.41
CA TYR A 212 -1.91 8.15 -1.19
C TYR A 212 -1.37 8.82 -2.45
N HIS A 213 -2.21 9.56 -3.17
CA HIS A 213 -1.82 10.27 -4.38
C HIS A 213 -0.71 11.30 -4.10
N ASP A 214 -0.89 12.15 -3.09
CA ASP A 214 0.08 13.17 -2.71
C ASP A 214 1.42 12.55 -2.26
N CYS A 215 1.33 11.51 -1.43
CA CYS A 215 2.49 10.78 -0.92
C CYS A 215 3.23 10.05 -2.03
N ALA A 216 2.54 9.41 -2.97
CA ALA A 216 3.18 8.67 -4.04
C ALA A 216 3.99 9.61 -4.97
N ILE A 217 3.45 10.79 -5.30
CA ILE A 217 4.16 11.78 -6.13
C ILE A 217 5.46 12.22 -5.46
N SER A 218 5.40 12.58 -4.18
CA SER A 218 6.57 13.05 -3.44
C SER A 218 7.59 11.93 -3.19
N SER A 219 7.08 10.75 -2.85
CA SER A 219 7.90 9.55 -2.63
C SER A 219 8.67 9.16 -3.88
N CYS A 220 8.11 9.36 -5.08
CA CYS A 220 8.80 9.02 -6.30
C CYS A 220 10.08 9.85 -6.51
N LYS A 221 9.99 11.16 -6.28
CA LYS A 221 11.15 12.07 -6.39
C LYS A 221 12.25 11.71 -5.40
N THR A 222 11.86 11.27 -4.21
CA THR A 222 12.79 10.85 -3.17
C THR A 222 13.41 9.50 -3.47
N PHE A 223 12.61 8.56 -3.99
CA PHE A 223 13.05 7.23 -4.36
C PHE A 223 14.19 7.29 -5.38
N HIS A 224 14.02 8.01 -6.50
CA HIS A 224 15.07 8.17 -7.51
C HIS A 224 16.41 8.68 -6.95
N LYS A 225 16.37 9.51 -5.89
CA LYS A 225 17.58 10.06 -5.26
C LYS A 225 18.26 9.09 -4.30
N ARG A 226 17.50 8.15 -3.72
CA ARG A 226 17.93 7.29 -2.62
C ARG A 226 18.01 5.81 -2.97
N VAL A 227 17.50 5.39 -4.13
CA VAL A 227 17.43 3.97 -4.51
C VAL A 227 18.78 3.25 -4.41
N GLN A 228 19.89 3.91 -4.74
CA GLN A 228 21.22 3.32 -4.57
C GLN A 228 21.57 3.11 -3.08
N GLU A 229 21.29 4.08 -2.21
CA GLU A 229 21.49 3.95 -0.76
C GLU A 229 20.61 2.84 -0.20
N LEU A 230 19.34 2.78 -0.62
CA LEU A 230 18.38 1.75 -0.19
C LEU A 230 18.83 0.34 -0.59
N VAL A 231 19.36 0.18 -1.81
CA VAL A 231 19.94 -1.10 -2.26
C VAL A 231 21.18 -1.46 -1.43
N MET A 232 22.02 -0.48 -1.08
CA MET A 232 23.19 -0.68 -0.21
C MET A 232 22.80 -1.09 1.22
N ASP A 233 21.91 -0.33 1.85
CA ASP A 233 21.44 -0.54 3.21
C ASP A 233 20.71 -1.88 3.35
N SER A 234 19.93 -2.27 2.33
CA SER A 234 19.21 -3.55 2.34
C SER A 234 20.12 -4.75 2.10
N SER A 235 21.27 -4.57 1.45
CA SER A 235 22.21 -5.66 1.11
C SER A 235 21.50 -6.94 0.60
N PRO A 236 20.63 -6.83 -0.42
CA PRO A 236 19.70 -7.89 -0.76
C PRO A 236 20.44 -9.12 -1.27
N THR A 237 20.02 -10.31 -0.84
CA THR A 237 20.59 -11.57 -1.33
C THR A 237 19.83 -12.11 -2.55
N SER A 238 18.61 -11.62 -2.79
CA SER A 238 17.77 -12.00 -3.91
C SER A 238 16.91 -10.83 -4.44
N PRO A 239 16.32 -10.94 -5.64
CA PRO A 239 15.35 -9.95 -6.15
C PRO A 239 14.12 -9.84 -5.23
N LYS A 240 13.74 -10.95 -4.58
CA LYS A 240 12.62 -10.99 -3.65
C LYS A 240 12.90 -10.16 -2.39
N ASP A 241 14.09 -10.30 -1.81
CA ASP A 241 14.49 -9.56 -0.61
C ASP A 241 14.46 -8.05 -0.89
N LEU A 242 14.98 -7.63 -2.04
CA LEU A 242 14.95 -6.23 -2.44
C LEU A 242 13.51 -5.73 -2.64
N TYR A 243 12.67 -6.51 -3.33
CA TYR A 243 11.25 -6.18 -3.47
C TYR A 243 10.57 -5.99 -2.11
N GLU A 244 10.75 -6.92 -1.16
CA GLU A 244 10.08 -6.87 0.14
C GLU A 244 10.52 -5.66 0.96
N ASN A 245 11.83 -5.35 0.95
CA ASN A 245 12.37 -4.14 1.59
C ASN A 245 11.82 -2.86 0.96
N LEU A 246 11.82 -2.77 -0.38
CA LEU A 246 11.31 -1.59 -1.08
C LEU A 246 9.80 -1.41 -0.86
N SER A 247 9.02 -2.49 -0.91
CA SER A 247 7.58 -2.45 -0.63
C SER A 247 7.26 -2.06 0.82
N GLY A 248 8.13 -2.38 1.78
CA GLY A 248 7.99 -1.92 3.16
C GLY A 248 8.17 -0.42 3.30
N ILE A 249 9.18 0.15 2.63
CA ILE A 249 9.52 1.58 2.73
C ILE A 249 8.60 2.44 1.85
N TYR A 250 8.22 1.93 0.67
CA TYR A 250 7.42 2.60 -0.34
C TYR A 250 6.15 1.79 -0.64
N PRO A 251 5.17 1.74 0.28
CA PRO A 251 3.92 1.00 0.09
C PRO A 251 3.07 1.57 -1.06
N TRP A 252 3.41 2.77 -1.53
CA TRP A 252 2.75 3.46 -2.63
C TRP A 252 3.08 2.86 -4.01
N PHE A 253 4.14 2.04 -4.09
CA PHE A 253 4.64 1.48 -5.34
C PHE A 253 4.58 -0.05 -5.37
N ASN A 254 4.23 -0.58 -6.54
CA ASN A 254 4.57 -1.94 -6.92
C ASN A 254 5.91 -1.94 -7.67
N PHE A 255 6.71 -2.98 -7.45
CA PHE A 255 8.04 -3.12 -8.02
C PHE A 255 8.15 -4.36 -8.91
N LEU A 256 8.90 -4.24 -10.02
CA LEU A 256 9.42 -5.36 -10.79
C LEU A 256 10.94 -5.31 -10.67
N VAL A 257 11.51 -6.25 -9.93
CA VAL A 257 12.94 -6.27 -9.62
C VAL A 257 13.62 -7.31 -10.49
N PHE A 258 14.66 -6.90 -11.21
CA PHE A 258 15.54 -7.77 -11.97
C PHE A 258 16.93 -7.76 -11.35
N GLN A 259 17.57 -8.93 -11.37
CA GLN A 259 18.96 -9.12 -10.96
C GLN A 259 19.76 -9.65 -12.15
N PHE A 260 20.93 -9.05 -12.33
CA PHE A 260 21.85 -9.35 -13.42
C PHE A 260 23.28 -9.56 -12.92
N SER A 261 24.06 -10.28 -13.71
CA SER A 261 25.52 -10.20 -13.67
C SER A 261 26.01 -8.90 -14.33
N LEU A 262 27.30 -8.59 -14.19
CA LEU A 262 27.90 -7.34 -14.67
C LEU A 262 27.57 -7.06 -16.14
N GLY A 263 27.01 -5.87 -16.40
CA GLY A 263 26.68 -5.41 -17.75
C GLY A 263 25.30 -5.82 -18.26
N GLY A 264 24.51 -6.55 -17.46
CA GLY A 264 23.10 -6.78 -17.77
C GLY A 264 22.24 -5.53 -17.63
N LYS A 265 21.10 -5.52 -18.31
CA LYS A 265 20.13 -4.42 -18.26
C LYS A 265 18.76 -4.93 -18.70
N ALA A 266 17.70 -4.34 -18.14
CA ALA A 266 16.35 -4.48 -18.63
C ALA A 266 15.91 -3.28 -19.47
N THR A 267 15.13 -3.55 -20.52
CA THR A 267 14.50 -2.52 -21.35
C THR A 267 13.00 -2.74 -21.41
N ALA A 268 12.22 -1.70 -21.12
CA ALA A 268 10.76 -1.75 -21.16
C ALA A 268 10.22 -1.15 -22.48
N SER A 269 9.17 -1.76 -23.01
CA SER A 269 8.37 -1.31 -24.16
C SER A 269 6.88 -1.63 -23.93
N GLY A 270 5.98 -1.12 -24.79
CA GLY A 270 4.52 -1.24 -24.61
C GLY A 270 3.82 0.11 -24.51
N ASN A 271 2.62 0.17 -23.93
CA ASN A 271 1.88 1.43 -23.73
C ASN A 271 1.47 1.64 -22.25
N PHE A 272 1.92 0.75 -21.37
CA PHE A 272 1.83 0.93 -19.93
C PHE A 272 2.98 1.82 -19.44
N SER A 273 2.66 2.94 -18.80
CA SER A 273 3.66 3.85 -18.24
C SER A 273 4.35 3.19 -17.03
N ILE A 274 5.68 3.22 -16.98
CA ILE A 274 6.44 2.66 -15.85
C ILE A 274 7.66 3.51 -15.55
N ALA A 275 7.98 3.67 -14.27
CA ALA A 275 9.22 4.31 -13.86
C ALA A 275 10.34 3.26 -13.77
N TYR A 276 11.58 3.70 -13.94
CA TYR A 276 12.75 2.83 -14.00
C TYR A 276 13.93 3.48 -13.29
N ASP A 277 14.57 2.69 -12.43
CA ASP A 277 15.85 2.97 -11.80
C ASP A 277 16.71 1.72 -11.96
N GLY A 278 17.86 1.83 -12.64
CA GLY A 278 18.70 0.66 -12.88
C GLY A 278 20.18 0.98 -12.89
N GLY A 279 20.98 -0.08 -12.95
CA GLY A 279 22.42 0.01 -12.75
C GLY A 279 22.86 -0.02 -11.28
N HIS A 280 21.99 -0.45 -10.36
CA HIS A 280 22.30 -0.47 -8.92
C HIS A 280 23.19 -1.66 -8.58
N TRP A 281 24.46 -1.41 -8.33
CA TRP A 281 25.46 -2.46 -8.12
C TRP A 281 25.66 -2.77 -6.65
N ILE A 282 25.51 -4.05 -6.28
CA ILE A 282 25.83 -4.56 -4.96
C ILE A 282 26.16 -6.05 -4.98
N SER A 283 27.10 -6.47 -4.13
CA SER A 283 27.41 -7.89 -3.91
C SER A 283 27.62 -8.71 -5.20
N ARG A 284 28.28 -8.11 -6.20
CA ARG A 284 28.59 -8.67 -7.55
C ARG A 284 27.41 -8.77 -8.51
N TYR A 285 26.25 -8.25 -8.15
CA TYR A 285 25.07 -8.20 -8.99
C TYR A 285 24.68 -6.76 -9.30
N GLN A 286 24.00 -6.60 -10.44
CA GLN A 286 23.33 -5.37 -10.82
C GLN A 286 21.83 -5.57 -10.66
N TYR A 287 21.15 -4.58 -10.09
CA TYR A 287 19.70 -4.56 -9.97
C TYR A 287 19.12 -3.45 -10.83
N ASP A 288 18.08 -3.82 -11.57
CA ASP A 288 17.20 -2.88 -12.25
C ASP A 288 15.80 -3.01 -11.65
N ILE A 289 15.21 -1.87 -11.32
CA ILE A 289 13.96 -1.75 -10.57
C ILE A 289 12.99 -0.94 -11.44
N PHE A 290 11.92 -1.58 -11.87
CA PHE A 290 10.78 -0.86 -12.41
C PHE A 290 9.73 -0.68 -11.33
N PHE A 291 9.01 0.45 -11.36
CA PHE A 291 7.97 0.71 -10.38
C PHE A 291 6.83 1.57 -10.92
N PHE A 292 5.67 1.39 -10.31
CA PHE A 292 4.39 2.01 -10.70
C PHE A 292 3.42 1.99 -9.52
N ASP A 293 2.23 2.58 -9.68
CA ASP A 293 1.19 2.62 -8.64
C ASP A 293 0.91 1.24 -8.03
N ALA A 294 0.98 1.11 -6.70
CA ALA A 294 0.71 -0.17 -6.04
C ALA A 294 -0.73 -0.69 -6.20
N ASN A 295 -1.67 0.17 -6.60
CA ASN A 295 -3.05 -0.23 -6.88
C ASN A 295 -3.22 -0.83 -8.30
N LEU A 296 -2.21 -0.71 -9.15
CA LEU A 296 -2.18 -1.38 -10.44
C LEU A 296 -1.48 -2.73 -10.31
N GLN A 297 -1.92 -3.70 -11.08
CA GLN A 297 -1.32 -5.02 -11.15
C GLN A 297 -1.10 -5.39 -12.61
N ILE A 298 0.09 -5.90 -12.92
CA ILE A 298 0.37 -6.49 -14.23
C ILE A 298 -0.07 -7.95 -14.21
N LYS A 299 -0.83 -8.35 -15.22
CA LYS A 299 -1.40 -9.70 -15.36
C LYS A 299 -0.93 -10.34 -16.67
N LYS A 300 -1.09 -11.66 -16.78
CA LYS A 300 -0.75 -12.42 -18.01
C LYS A 300 -1.83 -12.27 -19.07
N GLU A 301 -3.07 -12.13 -18.64
CA GLU A 301 -4.24 -12.01 -19.50
C GLU A 301 -4.15 -10.71 -20.29
N LYS A 302 -4.48 -10.78 -21.59
CA LYS A 302 -4.38 -9.64 -22.49
C LYS A 302 -5.40 -8.56 -22.10
N GLU A 303 -4.87 -7.39 -21.76
CA GLU A 303 -5.65 -6.19 -21.40
C GLU A 303 -5.24 -5.00 -22.28
N ILE A 304 -5.86 -3.84 -22.04
CA ILE A 304 -5.73 -2.62 -22.87
C ILE A 304 -4.28 -2.09 -22.90
N TYR A 305 -3.54 -2.23 -21.80
CA TYR A 305 -2.21 -1.65 -21.65
C TYR A 305 -1.09 -2.70 -21.51
N PRO A 306 -0.49 -3.19 -22.62
CA PRO A 306 0.71 -4.02 -22.57
C PRO A 306 1.95 -3.34 -21.95
N LEU A 307 2.70 -4.15 -21.22
CA LEU A 307 4.07 -3.93 -20.78
C LEU A 307 4.93 -5.12 -21.22
N THR A 308 6.00 -4.85 -21.92
CA THR A 308 7.01 -5.84 -22.31
C THR A 308 8.35 -5.42 -21.72
N ILE A 309 9.05 -6.34 -21.07
CA ILE A 309 10.40 -6.14 -20.58
C ILE A 309 11.31 -7.17 -21.24
N GLU A 310 12.38 -6.68 -21.85
CA GLU A 310 13.38 -7.49 -22.52
C GLU A 310 14.67 -7.46 -21.71
N VAL A 311 15.26 -8.64 -21.51
CA VAL A 311 16.55 -8.79 -20.82
C VAL A 311 17.44 -9.71 -21.64
N HIS A 312 18.73 -9.40 -21.70
CA HIS A 312 19.68 -10.23 -22.41
C HIS A 312 20.01 -11.49 -21.58
N GLU A 313 19.73 -12.66 -22.13
CA GLU A 313 19.77 -13.94 -21.40
C GLU A 313 21.13 -14.22 -20.75
N LYS A 314 22.21 -13.93 -21.47
CA LYS A 314 23.60 -14.09 -20.96
C LYS A 314 23.83 -13.47 -19.58
N PHE A 315 23.19 -12.34 -19.30
CA PHE A 315 23.43 -11.60 -18.05
C PHE A 315 22.35 -11.83 -16.99
N TYR A 316 21.24 -12.43 -17.37
CA TYR A 316 20.07 -12.64 -16.52
C TYR A 316 20.38 -13.62 -15.38
N VAL A 317 20.08 -13.21 -14.14
CA VAL A 317 20.26 -14.04 -12.93
C VAL A 317 18.91 -14.40 -12.33
N GLY A 318 18.02 -13.43 -12.17
CA GLY A 318 16.71 -13.66 -11.59
C GLY A 318 15.81 -12.43 -11.63
N HIS A 319 14.55 -12.61 -11.26
CA HIS A 319 13.60 -11.53 -11.10
C HIS A 319 12.59 -11.85 -9.98
N TYR A 320 11.89 -10.83 -9.52
CA TYR A 320 10.72 -10.99 -8.67
C TYR A 320 9.74 -9.83 -8.90
N PHE A 321 8.47 -10.16 -9.15
CA PHE A 321 7.42 -9.20 -9.51
C PHE A 321 6.33 -9.07 -8.44
N GLY A 322 6.53 -9.70 -7.28
CA GLY A 322 5.55 -9.71 -6.19
C GLY A 322 4.21 -10.25 -6.65
N LYS A 323 3.19 -9.38 -6.63
CA LYS A 323 1.82 -9.71 -7.07
C LYS A 323 1.63 -9.62 -8.58
N SER A 324 2.51 -8.95 -9.29
CA SER A 324 2.42 -8.86 -10.74
C SER A 324 2.88 -10.18 -11.36
N ILE A 325 2.19 -10.61 -12.40
CA ILE A 325 2.49 -11.85 -13.10
C ILE A 325 2.64 -11.54 -14.58
N MET A 326 3.80 -11.87 -15.15
CA MET A 326 4.10 -11.69 -16.56
C MET A 326 4.32 -13.06 -17.22
N ALA A 327 3.94 -13.18 -18.48
CA ALA A 327 4.28 -14.31 -19.32
C ALA A 327 5.75 -14.20 -19.72
N GLU A 328 6.50 -15.27 -19.45
CA GLU A 328 7.90 -15.36 -19.78
C GLU A 328 8.07 -16.18 -21.06
N SER A 329 8.83 -15.66 -22.01
CA SER A 329 9.10 -16.36 -23.27
C SER A 329 10.52 -16.10 -23.75
N MET A 330 11.06 -17.10 -24.45
CA MET A 330 12.34 -17.01 -25.13
C MET A 330 12.23 -17.80 -26.42
N ALA A 331 12.26 -17.11 -27.56
CA ALA A 331 12.24 -17.79 -28.86
C ALA A 331 13.54 -18.57 -29.09
N ALA A 332 13.46 -19.71 -29.78
CA ALA A 332 14.64 -20.51 -30.11
C ALA A 332 15.64 -19.66 -30.92
N GLY A 333 16.89 -19.57 -30.45
CA GLY A 333 17.93 -18.74 -31.05
C GLY A 333 17.90 -17.25 -30.66
N SER A 334 16.94 -16.81 -29.83
CA SER A 334 16.93 -15.45 -29.28
C SER A 334 18.04 -15.26 -28.24
N THR A 335 18.66 -14.09 -28.22
CA THR A 335 19.57 -13.65 -27.15
C THR A 335 18.84 -12.97 -26.00
N PHE A 336 17.54 -12.69 -26.18
CA PHE A 336 16.70 -11.99 -25.22
C PHE A 336 15.60 -12.89 -24.67
N ARG A 337 15.43 -12.79 -23.35
CA ARG A 337 14.27 -13.28 -22.61
C ARG A 337 13.26 -12.14 -22.50
N ILE A 338 12.00 -12.44 -22.76
CA ILE A 338 10.92 -11.46 -22.84
C ILE A 338 9.90 -11.76 -21.74
N PHE A 339 9.59 -10.74 -20.95
CA PHE A 339 8.52 -10.73 -19.97
C PHE A 339 7.39 -9.85 -20.48
N GLN A 340 6.22 -10.42 -20.73
CA GLN A 340 5.07 -9.68 -21.23
C GLN A 340 3.91 -9.76 -20.24
N GLY A 341 3.33 -8.62 -19.92
CA GLY A 341 2.11 -8.56 -19.13
C GLY A 341 1.25 -7.38 -19.55
N PHE A 342 0.08 -7.26 -18.93
CA PHE A 342 -0.91 -6.27 -19.30
C PHE A 342 -1.61 -5.68 -18.07
N ALA A 343 -2.13 -4.47 -18.22
CA ALA A 343 -2.95 -3.80 -17.23
C ALA A 343 -4.25 -3.26 -17.86
N GLN A 344 -5.30 -3.13 -17.04
CA GLN A 344 -6.59 -2.55 -17.46
C GLN A 344 -6.53 -1.01 -17.56
N LYS A 345 -5.66 -0.38 -16.77
CA LYS A 345 -5.44 1.06 -16.75
C LYS A 345 -3.94 1.33 -16.85
N THR A 346 -3.55 2.40 -17.54
CA THR A 346 -2.17 2.85 -17.51
C THR A 346 -1.83 3.50 -16.18
N ASN A 347 -0.55 3.48 -15.84
CA ASN A 347 -0.04 4.17 -14.67
C ASN A 347 -0.10 5.68 -14.89
N ASN A 348 -0.94 6.34 -14.09
CA ASN A 348 -1.08 7.79 -14.07
C ASN A 348 -0.35 8.43 -12.90
N LEU A 349 0.54 7.72 -12.22
CA LEU A 349 1.38 8.30 -11.19
C LEU A 349 2.31 9.32 -11.89
N PHE A 350 1.85 10.58 -11.89
CA PHE A 350 2.29 11.61 -12.81
C PHE A 350 3.78 11.91 -12.61
N SER A 351 4.52 11.79 -13.72
CA SER A 351 5.89 12.26 -13.95
C SER A 351 6.65 12.70 -12.70
N CYS A 352 7.58 11.85 -12.26
CA CYS A 352 8.58 12.19 -11.22
C CYS A 352 9.57 13.27 -11.69
N ASN A 353 9.23 14.01 -12.74
CA ASN A 353 10.00 15.09 -13.33
C ASN A 353 9.95 16.32 -12.43
N THR A 354 10.97 16.46 -11.61
CA THR A 354 11.61 17.77 -11.43
C THR A 354 13.11 17.55 -11.20
N GLY A 355 13.88 17.67 -12.28
CA GLY A 355 15.30 18.05 -12.27
C GLY A 355 16.28 17.06 -11.62
N SER A 356 16.87 16.20 -12.46
CA SER A 356 18.19 15.53 -12.37
C SER A 356 18.08 14.03 -12.69
N SER A 357 18.38 13.68 -13.95
CA SER A 357 18.91 12.37 -14.39
C SER A 357 18.15 11.08 -14.01
N GLY A 358 16.81 11.11 -13.87
CA GLY A 358 15.96 9.91 -13.88
C GLY A 358 15.27 9.78 -15.23
N ASN A 359 15.62 8.78 -16.04
CA ASN A 359 14.95 8.52 -17.33
C ASN A 359 13.55 7.94 -17.07
N VAL A 360 12.53 8.79 -17.10
CA VAL A 360 11.15 8.33 -17.32
C VAL A 360 11.07 7.82 -18.75
N VAL A 361 10.83 6.52 -18.95
CA VAL A 361 10.55 5.97 -20.28
C VAL A 361 9.11 6.29 -20.63
N TYR A 362 8.89 7.42 -21.30
CA TYR A 362 7.62 7.71 -21.96
C TYR A 362 7.51 6.80 -23.18
N ILE A 363 6.78 5.69 -23.06
CA ILE A 363 6.51 4.87 -24.23
C ILE A 363 5.31 5.48 -24.96
N ARG A 364 5.58 6.43 -25.86
CA ARG A 364 4.62 6.94 -26.84
C ARG A 364 4.94 6.30 -28.18
N GLY A 365 3.96 5.60 -28.75
CA GLY A 365 4.09 4.92 -30.04
C GLY A 365 4.40 5.89 -31.19
N GLU A 366 5.37 5.48 -32.00
CA GLU A 366 5.72 5.92 -33.36
C GLU A 366 5.99 7.42 -33.59
N GLU A 367 7.26 7.78 -33.77
CA GLU A 367 7.80 8.08 -35.11
C GLU A 367 9.33 8.15 -35.09
N SER A 368 9.88 7.88 -36.27
CA SER A 368 11.26 7.59 -36.61
C SER A 368 12.29 8.69 -36.38
N SER A 369 13.55 8.23 -36.34
CA SER A 369 14.76 8.82 -36.93
C SER A 369 15.81 9.41 -35.96
N GLU A 370 17.01 8.81 -36.11
CA GLU A 370 18.32 9.46 -36.09
C GLU A 370 18.77 10.20 -34.82
N ASN A 371 19.57 9.51 -33.99
CA ASN A 371 21.03 9.68 -34.13
C ASN A 371 21.81 8.61 -33.35
N ARG A 372 22.68 7.91 -34.09
CA ARG A 372 23.82 7.16 -33.57
C ARG A 372 25.03 8.09 -33.48
N ASN A 373 25.92 7.74 -32.54
CA ASN A 373 27.26 8.27 -32.28
C ASN A 373 27.23 9.56 -31.43
N ILE A 374 28.02 9.70 -30.36
CA ILE A 374 29.47 9.50 -30.29
C ILE A 374 29.86 8.98 -28.90
N GLY A 375 30.72 7.96 -28.85
CA GLY A 375 31.50 7.68 -27.66
C GLY A 375 32.71 8.61 -27.60
N THR A 376 33.03 9.13 -26.41
CA THR A 376 34.40 9.28 -25.91
C THR A 376 34.38 9.76 -24.46
N SER A 377 35.33 9.21 -23.71
CA SER A 377 35.81 9.63 -22.40
C SER A 377 35.68 11.13 -22.11
N ASP A 378 35.19 11.45 -20.91
CA ASP A 378 35.83 12.48 -20.07
C ASP A 378 35.74 12.05 -18.60
N THR A 379 36.86 11.56 -18.09
CA THR A 379 37.25 11.71 -16.69
C THR A 379 37.13 13.18 -16.28
N LEU A 380 36.35 13.51 -15.24
CA LEU A 380 36.56 14.68 -14.37
C LEU A 380 35.51 14.71 -13.23
N PHE A 381 35.84 14.07 -12.10
CA PHE A 381 35.64 14.72 -10.79
C PHE A 381 36.90 15.58 -10.52
N PRO A 382 36.86 16.68 -9.73
CA PRO A 382 35.89 16.95 -8.66
C PRO A 382 35.40 18.41 -8.54
N ARG A 383 34.16 18.61 -8.10
CA ARG A 383 33.76 19.86 -7.42
C ARG A 383 34.13 19.79 -5.94
N VAL A 384 35.42 19.97 -5.66
CA VAL A 384 35.93 20.45 -4.37
C VAL A 384 36.59 21.80 -4.65
N SER A 385 35.85 22.91 -4.59
CA SER A 385 36.41 24.27 -4.78
C SER A 385 35.46 25.37 -4.29
N VAL A 386 35.05 25.32 -3.02
CA VAL A 386 34.52 26.51 -2.33
C VAL A 386 35.16 26.67 -0.95
N LEU A 387 35.47 25.58 -0.25
CA LEU A 387 36.16 25.62 1.05
C LEU A 387 37.65 25.99 0.97
N TYR A 388 38.35 25.69 -0.13
CA TYR A 388 39.77 26.03 -0.29
C TYR A 388 40.00 27.53 -0.58
N CYS A 389 39.05 28.21 -1.22
CA CYS A 389 39.15 29.66 -1.46
C CYS A 389 38.93 30.47 -0.17
N ILE A 390 38.16 29.93 0.79
CA ILE A 390 37.91 30.60 2.08
C ILE A 390 39.13 30.43 3.01
N LEU A 391 39.80 29.28 3.02
CA LEU A 391 40.99 29.07 3.84
C LEU A 391 42.21 29.88 3.37
N CYS A 392 42.37 30.11 2.06
CA CYS A 392 43.43 30.99 1.55
C CYS A 392 43.20 32.48 1.86
N PHE A 393 41.95 32.93 1.99
CA PHE A 393 41.66 34.32 2.38
C PHE A 393 41.90 34.59 3.87
N VAL A 394 41.71 33.60 4.74
CA VAL A 394 41.98 33.77 6.18
C VAL A 394 43.49 33.74 6.49
N PHE A 395 44.30 33.03 5.70
CA PHE A 395 45.75 32.96 5.93
C PHE A 395 46.52 34.22 5.50
N VAL A 396 45.96 35.03 4.59
CA VAL A 396 46.56 36.31 4.14
C VAL A 396 46.15 37.50 5.02
N LEU A 397 45.12 37.35 5.87
CA LEU A 397 44.65 38.41 6.77
C LEU A 397 45.17 38.28 8.21
N VAL A 398 45.95 37.25 8.54
CA VAL A 398 46.48 37.00 9.90
C VAL A 398 48.01 36.81 9.91
N ASN A 399 48.73 37.30 8.89
CA ASN A 399 50.18 37.53 8.97
C ASN A 399 50.54 38.91 8.45
#